data_AF-A0A9E3W5U7-F1
#
_entry.id   AF-A0A9E3W5U7-F1
#
_cell.length_a   1.000
_cell.length_b   1.000
_cell.length_c   1.000
_cell.angle_alpha   90.00
_cell.angle_beta   90.00
_cell.angle_gamma   90.00
#
_symmetry.space_group_name_H-M   'P 1'
#
loop_
_entity.id
_entity.type
_entity.pdbx_description
1 polymer ?
#
loop_
_entity_poly.entity_id
_entity_poly.type
_entity_poly.pdbx_seq_one_letter_code
_entity_poly.pdbx_strand_id
1 'polypeptide(L)'
;MSTKPSVTVKPPVEQPNESVPDFLKQLETAIRAVQGELQKKRRFPDPVRTKNMEKIADHLHHALAYLPSKVATWKSQSMQISLEQLKNKNAIERLSSQQVWELADFLETELLEFADDMYLYRRLTALWHGDQQVILASHFPDFEAIVEDYQHGSKFTDVNRSRVRAALISVREALINEYRRDRAKIGLRNRQLNFLVVFLFVFLFLFGSLYAGALSQAETGSAWHLTLSLISPTENEPGNVLVAFHPEEPWRSFALLIAFVAVAGALGGILSRAIRLSKQPLHEAGNAALPPLGIRDLMSNWGIIVAQPFIGATSALFLFLAFQSGFIATGQAEWGASQYGLIGFLAGFSEPFFLNIVGQLENQWGGQP
;
A
#
# COMPACT_ATOMS: atom_id res chain seq x y z
N MET A 1 -2.64 48.58 5.09
CA MET A 1 -1.69 48.04 4.07
C MET A 1 -0.46 47.57 4.80
N SER A 2 -0.28 46.25 4.94
CA SER A 2 0.85 45.65 5.67
C SER A 2 1.95 45.30 4.66
N THR A 3 3.10 45.95 4.79
CA THR A 3 4.29 45.71 3.96
C THR A 3 4.95 44.42 4.42
N LYS A 4 4.99 43.40 3.55
CA LYS A 4 5.75 42.17 3.81
C LYS A 4 7.23 42.52 3.98
N PRO A 5 7.91 42.00 5.01
CA PRO A 5 9.35 42.20 5.16
C PRO A 5 10.10 41.50 4.02
N SER A 6 10.95 42.27 3.35
CA SER A 6 11.92 41.78 2.38
C SER A 6 12.86 40.79 3.06
N VAL A 7 12.70 39.50 2.76
CA VAL A 7 13.65 38.47 3.20
C VAL A 7 14.91 38.62 2.35
N THR A 8 15.95 39.21 2.93
CA THR A 8 17.28 39.26 2.34
C THR A 8 17.86 37.84 2.32
N VAL A 9 17.70 37.14 1.18
CA VAL A 9 18.33 35.83 0.97
C VAL A 9 19.84 36.05 0.93
N LYS A 10 20.52 35.56 1.97
CA LYS A 10 21.98 35.61 2.06
C LYS A 10 22.55 34.87 0.84
N PRO A 11 23.50 35.45 0.07
CA PRO A 11 24.07 34.78 -1.08
C PRO A 11 24.66 33.43 -0.64
N PRO A 12 24.50 32.37 -1.46
CA PRO A 12 25.04 31.06 -1.14
C PRO A 12 26.55 31.19 -0.91
N VAL A 13 27.02 30.67 0.22
CA VAL A 13 28.44 30.63 0.56
C VAL A 13 29.15 29.84 -0.53
N GLU A 14 30.07 30.47 -1.26
CA GLU A 14 30.93 29.80 -2.24
C GLU A 14 31.67 28.67 -1.52
N GLN A 15 31.30 27.43 -1.83
CA GLN A 15 32.00 26.27 -1.29
C GLN A 15 33.40 26.20 -1.92
N PRO A 16 34.43 25.86 -1.13
CA PRO A 16 35.80 25.74 -1.63
C PRO A 16 35.83 24.78 -2.82
N ASN A 17 36.48 25.20 -3.90
CA ASN A 17 36.65 24.41 -5.12
C ASN A 17 37.38 23.12 -4.78
N GLU A 18 36.63 22.04 -4.55
CA GLU A 18 37.20 20.72 -4.37
C GLU A 18 37.93 20.31 -5.65
N SER A 19 39.12 19.74 -5.50
CA SER A 19 39.96 19.37 -6.63
C SER A 19 39.38 18.14 -7.34
N VAL A 20 39.53 18.08 -8.67
CA VAL A 20 39.12 16.92 -9.49
C VAL A 20 39.60 15.58 -8.90
N PRO A 21 40.87 15.44 -8.46
CA PRO A 21 41.34 14.22 -7.83
C PRO A 21 40.60 13.83 -6.55
N ASP A 22 40.21 14.82 -5.73
CA ASP A 22 39.50 14.54 -4.47
C ASP A 22 38.12 13.97 -4.76
N PHE A 23 37.39 14.52 -5.72
CA PHE A 23 36.08 14.02 -6.12
C PHE A 23 36.12 12.59 -6.67
N LEU A 24 37.11 12.28 -7.53
CA LEU A 24 37.33 10.92 -8.04
C LEU A 24 37.61 9.94 -6.89
N LYS A 25 38.42 10.36 -5.92
CA LYS A 25 38.72 9.56 -4.72
C LYS A 25 37.47 9.35 -3.85
N GLN A 26 36.58 10.35 -3.74
CA GLN A 26 35.30 10.19 -3.05
C GLN A 26 34.42 9.14 -3.74
N LEU A 27 34.31 9.20 -5.07
CA LEU A 27 33.56 8.22 -5.86
C LEU A 27 34.09 6.81 -5.70
N GLU A 28 35.40 6.60 -5.83
CA GLU A 28 36.03 5.30 -5.60
C GLU A 28 35.75 4.77 -4.19
N THR A 29 35.80 5.66 -3.19
CA THR A 29 35.52 5.30 -1.79
C THR A 29 34.07 4.87 -1.63
N ALA A 30 33.11 5.62 -2.21
CA ALA A 30 31.69 5.29 -2.19
C ALA A 30 31.42 3.95 -2.90
N ILE A 31 32.03 3.70 -4.07
CA ILE A 31 31.93 2.43 -4.79
C ILE A 31 32.40 1.26 -3.92
N ARG A 32 33.60 1.37 -3.33
CA ARG A 32 34.14 0.31 -2.45
C ARG A 32 33.25 0.07 -1.24
N ALA A 33 32.67 1.12 -0.66
CA ALA A 33 31.77 1.00 0.48
C ALA A 33 30.45 0.30 0.11
N VAL A 34 29.82 0.69 -1.01
CA VAL A 34 28.60 0.06 -1.55
C VAL A 34 28.86 -1.41 -1.90
N GLN A 35 29.96 -1.73 -2.59
CA GLN A 35 30.34 -3.09 -2.94
C GLN A 35 30.65 -3.95 -1.71
N GLY A 36 31.34 -3.39 -0.71
CA GLY A 36 31.59 -4.08 0.56
C GLY A 36 30.29 -4.43 1.29
N GLU A 37 29.29 -3.56 1.27
CA GLU A 37 27.97 -3.84 1.80
C GLU A 37 27.21 -4.92 1.00
N LEU A 38 27.28 -4.88 -0.33
CA LEU A 38 26.70 -5.92 -1.20
C LEU A 38 27.32 -7.31 -0.93
N GLN A 39 28.64 -7.38 -0.75
CA GLN A 39 29.33 -8.64 -0.47
C GLN A 39 28.95 -9.24 0.89
N LYS A 40 28.86 -8.41 1.94
CA LYS A 40 28.39 -8.85 3.26
C LYS A 40 26.97 -9.40 3.23
N LYS A 41 26.09 -8.78 2.43
CA LYS A 41 24.65 -9.08 2.40
C LYS A 41 24.23 -10.15 1.43
N ARG A 42 25.18 -10.86 0.79
CA ARG A 42 24.90 -12.13 0.11
C ARG A 42 24.27 -13.22 1.02
N ARG A 43 24.06 -12.94 2.31
CA ARG A 43 23.40 -13.84 3.27
C ARG A 43 21.97 -13.46 3.77
N PHE A 44 21.40 -12.24 3.58
CA PHE A 44 20.02 -11.88 4.04
C PHE A 44 19.50 -10.52 3.46
N PRO A 45 18.22 -10.07 3.63
CA PRO A 45 16.89 -10.68 3.40
C PRO A 45 15.93 -9.77 2.57
N ASP A 46 16.36 -8.57 2.13
CA ASP A 46 15.54 -7.58 1.41
C ASP A 46 16.00 -7.45 -0.05
N PRO A 47 15.33 -8.13 -1.00
CA PRO A 47 15.73 -8.14 -2.41
C PRO A 47 15.64 -6.75 -3.06
N VAL A 48 14.76 -5.87 -2.56
CA VAL A 48 14.57 -4.52 -3.11
C VAL A 48 15.77 -3.65 -2.76
N ARG A 49 16.24 -3.72 -1.51
CA ARG A 49 17.43 -2.96 -1.10
C ARG A 49 18.67 -3.41 -1.87
N THR A 50 18.88 -4.72 -2.01
CA THR A 50 20.04 -5.27 -2.73
C THR A 50 20.06 -4.80 -4.18
N LYS A 51 18.95 -4.94 -4.90
CA LYS A 51 18.84 -4.50 -6.30
C LYS A 51 19.11 -3.00 -6.48
N ASN A 52 18.64 -2.16 -5.56
CA ASN A 52 18.89 -0.71 -5.66
C ASN A 52 20.33 -0.35 -5.25
N MET A 53 20.96 -1.07 -4.34
CA MET A 53 22.39 -0.92 -4.04
C MET A 53 23.27 -1.32 -5.23
N GLU A 54 22.90 -2.37 -5.96
CA GLU A 54 23.56 -2.75 -7.23
C GLU A 54 23.44 -1.63 -8.26
N LYS A 55 22.23 -1.07 -8.45
CA LYS A 55 22.03 0.11 -9.30
C LYS A 55 22.89 1.30 -8.89
N ILE A 56 22.95 1.63 -7.59
CA ILE A 56 23.83 2.70 -7.09
C ILE A 56 25.28 2.42 -7.49
N ALA A 57 25.78 1.20 -7.26
CA ALA A 57 27.14 0.85 -7.65
C ALA A 57 27.37 1.04 -9.15
N ASP A 58 26.45 0.58 -9.99
CA ASP A 58 26.51 0.75 -11.44
C ASP A 58 26.51 2.22 -11.85
N HIS A 59 25.65 3.07 -11.25
CA HIS A 59 25.63 4.50 -11.55
C HIS A 59 26.92 5.20 -11.15
N LEU A 60 27.50 4.85 -9.99
CA LEU A 60 28.79 5.40 -9.56
C LEU A 60 29.94 4.96 -10.49
N HIS A 61 29.92 3.72 -10.99
CA HIS A 61 30.90 3.25 -11.99
C HIS A 61 30.79 4.02 -13.31
N HIS A 62 29.58 4.23 -13.81
CA HIS A 62 29.36 5.06 -15.01
C HIS A 62 29.81 6.51 -14.77
N ALA A 63 29.49 7.09 -13.61
CA ALA A 63 29.95 8.42 -13.23
C ALA A 63 31.48 8.51 -13.28
N LEU A 64 32.18 7.54 -12.69
CA LEU A 64 33.64 7.47 -12.69
C LEU A 64 34.21 7.38 -14.11
N ALA A 65 33.54 6.67 -15.02
CA ALA A 65 33.96 6.55 -16.42
C ALA A 65 33.82 7.86 -17.21
N TYR A 66 32.77 8.66 -16.94
CA TYR A 66 32.50 9.88 -17.71
C TYR A 66 33.21 11.12 -17.15
N LEU A 67 33.47 11.14 -15.85
CA LEU A 67 34.06 12.28 -15.14
C LEU A 67 35.33 12.85 -15.75
N PRO A 68 36.39 12.06 -16.03
CA PRO A 68 37.69 12.61 -16.41
C PRO A 68 37.63 13.57 -17.61
N SER A 69 36.62 13.42 -18.46
CA SER A 69 36.39 14.26 -19.64
C SER A 69 35.58 15.55 -19.38
N LYS A 70 34.84 15.65 -18.26
CA LYS A 70 33.84 16.71 -18.00
C LYS A 70 33.85 17.29 -16.58
N VAL A 71 34.92 17.09 -15.81
CA VAL A 71 34.95 17.48 -14.38
C VAL A 71 34.74 18.97 -14.14
N ALA A 72 35.20 19.83 -15.05
CA ALA A 72 35.06 21.29 -14.91
C ALA A 72 33.59 21.75 -14.85
N THR A 73 32.68 20.99 -15.47
CA THR A 73 31.24 21.28 -15.54
C THR A 73 30.41 20.59 -14.47
N TRP A 74 30.96 19.58 -13.78
CA TRP A 74 30.17 18.75 -12.87
C TRP A 74 30.49 19.06 -11.40
N LYS A 75 29.76 20.04 -10.86
CA LYS A 75 29.76 20.39 -9.43
C LYS A 75 28.32 20.52 -8.91
N SER A 76 27.53 19.47 -9.11
CA SER A 76 26.22 19.40 -8.45
C SER A 76 26.45 19.22 -6.95
N GLN A 77 26.05 20.21 -6.15
CA GLN A 77 26.05 20.14 -4.69
C GLN A 77 25.28 18.90 -4.20
N SER A 78 24.22 18.52 -4.92
CA SER A 78 23.37 17.39 -4.60
C SER A 78 24.09 16.04 -4.76
N MET A 79 24.98 15.92 -5.75
CA MET A 79 25.86 14.76 -5.92
C MET A 79 26.86 14.63 -4.77
N GLN A 80 27.49 15.73 -4.36
CA GLN A 80 28.44 15.72 -3.23
C GLN A 80 27.76 15.26 -1.93
N ILE A 81 26.54 15.74 -1.66
CA ILE A 81 25.74 15.28 -0.51
C ILE A 81 25.50 13.77 -0.57
N SER A 82 25.14 13.27 -1.76
CA SER A 82 24.90 11.84 -2.00
C SER A 82 26.16 11.00 -1.79
N LEU A 83 27.31 11.48 -2.25
CA LEU A 83 28.59 10.80 -2.06
C LEU A 83 29.02 10.79 -0.59
N GLU A 84 28.84 11.88 0.13
CA GLU A 84 29.13 11.92 1.57
C GLU A 84 28.24 10.94 2.36
N GLN A 85 26.97 10.78 1.99
CA GLN A 85 26.11 9.73 2.56
C GLN A 85 26.62 8.31 2.27
N LEU A 86 27.21 8.08 1.09
CA LEU A 86 27.72 6.78 0.64
C LEU A 86 29.17 6.49 1.07
N LYS A 87 29.92 7.50 1.53
CA LYS A 87 31.30 7.34 1.97
C LYS A 87 31.40 6.65 3.32
N ASN A 88 30.45 6.92 4.21
CA ASN A 88 30.42 6.33 5.54
C ASN A 88 29.65 5.01 5.53
N LYS A 89 30.37 3.90 5.70
CA LYS A 89 29.81 2.56 5.79
C LYS A 89 28.67 2.42 6.81
N ASN A 90 28.81 3.05 7.98
CA ASN A 90 27.78 3.04 9.01
C ASN A 90 26.52 3.82 8.57
N ALA A 91 26.68 4.84 7.73
CA ALA A 91 25.56 5.57 7.16
C ALA A 91 24.81 4.70 6.13
N ILE A 92 25.54 4.02 5.23
CA ILE A 92 24.93 3.08 4.27
C ILE A 92 24.13 1.99 4.97
N GLU A 93 24.66 1.41 6.05
CA GLU A 93 23.98 0.36 6.82
C GLU A 93 22.63 0.86 7.38
N ARG A 94 22.57 2.12 7.80
CA ARG A 94 21.39 2.81 8.36
C ARG A 94 20.39 3.30 7.30
N LEU A 95 20.77 3.34 6.02
CA LEU A 95 19.83 3.71 4.97
C LEU A 95 18.70 2.68 4.90
N SER A 96 17.47 3.19 5.03
CA SER A 96 16.26 2.42 4.76
C SER A 96 16.16 2.06 3.27
N SER A 97 15.40 1.02 2.93
CA SER A 97 15.21 0.60 1.53
C SER A 97 14.57 1.71 0.68
N GLN A 98 13.77 2.58 1.30
CA GLN A 98 13.23 3.79 0.67
C GLN A 98 14.32 4.79 0.28
N GLN A 99 15.23 5.09 1.21
CA GLN A 99 16.32 6.04 0.97
C GLN A 99 17.32 5.51 -0.06
N VAL A 100 17.65 4.21 -0.01
CA VAL A 100 18.51 3.57 -1.03
C VAL A 100 17.89 3.70 -2.42
N TRP A 101 16.58 3.50 -2.54
CA TRP A 101 15.88 3.67 -3.80
C TRP A 101 15.89 5.13 -4.29
N GLU A 102 15.57 6.09 -3.41
CA GLU A 102 15.56 7.52 -3.76
C GLU A 102 16.95 7.99 -4.19
N LEU A 103 17.99 7.47 -3.54
CA LEU A 103 19.38 7.74 -3.87
C LEU A 103 19.77 7.13 -5.22
N ALA A 104 19.32 5.90 -5.54
CA ALA A 104 19.56 5.28 -6.83
C ALA A 104 18.94 6.11 -7.98
N ASP A 105 17.69 6.52 -7.80
CA ASP A 105 16.97 7.34 -8.78
C ASP A 105 17.60 8.72 -8.94
N PHE A 106 18.00 9.34 -7.83
CA PHE A 106 18.68 10.62 -7.83
C PHE A 106 20.02 10.55 -8.58
N LEU A 107 20.84 9.53 -8.30
CA LEU A 107 22.12 9.31 -9.00
C LEU A 107 21.93 9.05 -10.50
N GLU A 108 20.85 8.37 -10.91
CA GLU A 108 20.56 8.17 -12.32
C GLU A 108 20.20 9.49 -13.03
N THR A 109 19.39 10.35 -12.39
CA THR A 109 19.06 11.68 -12.92
C THR A 109 20.31 12.54 -13.06
N GLU A 110 21.15 12.61 -12.02
CA GLU A 110 22.44 13.31 -12.08
C GLU A 110 23.31 12.76 -13.22
N LEU A 111 23.41 11.44 -13.35
CA LEU A 111 24.18 10.79 -14.41
C LEU A 111 23.71 11.21 -15.82
N LEU A 112 22.41 11.36 -16.04
CA LEU A 112 21.86 11.81 -17.32
C LEU A 112 22.30 13.23 -17.68
N GLU A 113 22.53 14.12 -16.71
CA GLU A 113 22.92 15.51 -16.99
C GLU A 113 24.29 15.62 -17.66
N PHE A 114 25.25 14.76 -17.28
CA PHE A 114 26.62 14.83 -17.79
C PHE A 114 27.04 13.64 -18.66
N ALA A 115 26.21 12.60 -18.76
CA ALA A 115 26.40 11.44 -19.63
C ALA A 115 26.86 11.80 -21.05
N ASP A 116 27.62 10.89 -21.65
CA ASP A 116 28.03 10.97 -23.04
C ASP A 116 26.90 10.57 -24.00
N ASP A 117 27.12 10.80 -25.30
CA ASP A 117 26.10 10.55 -26.31
C ASP A 117 25.73 9.06 -26.39
N MET A 118 26.71 8.17 -26.17
CA MET A 118 26.51 6.72 -26.20
C MET A 118 25.58 6.25 -25.08
N TYR A 119 25.76 6.77 -23.86
CA TYR A 119 24.88 6.45 -22.74
C TYR A 119 23.47 7.00 -22.95
N LEU A 120 23.36 8.26 -23.38
CA LEU A 120 22.07 8.87 -23.69
C LEU A 120 21.32 8.09 -24.77
N TYR A 121 22.00 7.72 -25.85
CA TYR A 121 21.45 6.89 -26.92
C TYR A 121 20.96 5.53 -26.39
N ARG A 122 21.79 4.80 -25.65
CA ARG A 122 21.39 3.49 -25.07
C ARG A 122 20.15 3.61 -24.18
N ARG A 123 20.04 4.69 -23.39
CA ARG A 123 18.87 4.94 -22.54
C ARG A 123 17.63 5.27 -23.36
N LEU A 124 17.78 6.11 -24.38
CA LEU A 124 16.68 6.46 -25.28
C LEU A 124 16.15 5.23 -26.04
N THR A 125 17.04 4.41 -26.61
CA THR A 125 16.68 3.17 -27.32
C THR A 125 16.03 2.13 -26.38
N ALA A 126 16.49 2.03 -25.13
CA ALA A 126 15.89 1.13 -24.14
C ALA A 126 14.45 1.54 -23.78
N LEU A 127 14.16 2.85 -23.73
CA LEU A 127 12.80 3.36 -23.53
C LEU A 127 11.92 3.18 -24.76
N TRP A 128 12.50 3.34 -25.95
CA TRP A 128 11.78 3.17 -27.22
C TRP A 128 11.23 1.76 -27.41
N HIS A 129 12.04 0.73 -27.14
CA HIS A 129 11.65 -0.66 -27.32
C HIS A 129 10.99 -1.29 -26.09
N GLY A 130 10.69 -0.50 -25.05
CA GLY A 130 10.10 -0.98 -23.80
C GLY A 130 8.66 -0.50 -23.59
N ASP A 131 8.07 -0.93 -22.49
CA ASP A 131 6.70 -0.56 -22.07
C ASP A 131 6.53 0.96 -21.81
N GLN A 132 7.63 1.71 -21.82
CA GLN A 132 7.68 3.15 -21.50
C GLN A 132 7.66 4.03 -22.76
N GLN A 133 7.51 3.45 -23.96
CA GLN A 133 7.46 4.21 -25.22
C GLN A 133 6.36 5.27 -25.21
N VAL A 134 5.19 4.98 -24.62
CA VAL A 134 4.06 5.93 -24.54
C VAL A 134 4.43 7.17 -23.74
N ILE A 135 5.11 7.00 -22.60
CA ILE A 135 5.58 8.11 -21.74
C ILE A 135 6.69 8.88 -22.47
N LEU A 136 7.60 8.17 -23.15
CA LEU A 136 8.64 8.82 -23.95
C LEU A 136 8.03 9.68 -25.06
N ALA A 137 7.07 9.15 -25.82
CA ALA A 137 6.40 9.85 -26.91
C ALA A 137 5.62 11.08 -26.43
N SER A 138 5.02 11.04 -25.23
CA SER A 138 4.32 12.20 -24.67
C SER A 138 5.25 13.33 -24.24
N HIS A 139 6.47 13.01 -23.81
CA HIS A 139 7.46 13.99 -23.36
C HIS A 139 8.40 14.45 -24.48
N PHE A 140 8.58 13.63 -25.52
CA PHE A 140 9.56 13.86 -26.58
C PHE A 140 9.07 13.29 -27.92
N PRO A 141 8.10 13.93 -28.59
CA PRO A 141 7.39 13.33 -29.73
C PRO A 141 8.27 13.08 -30.97
N ASP A 142 9.38 13.81 -31.11
CA ASP A 142 10.32 13.66 -32.24
C ASP A 142 11.52 12.74 -31.92
N PHE A 143 11.41 11.93 -30.87
CA PHE A 143 12.53 11.08 -30.43
C PHE A 143 12.96 10.05 -31.49
N GLU A 144 12.03 9.54 -32.30
CA GLU A 144 12.32 8.50 -33.31
C GLU A 144 13.31 9.02 -34.36
N ALA A 145 13.09 10.22 -34.90
CA ALA A 145 14.00 10.85 -35.85
C ALA A 145 15.41 11.04 -35.26
N ILE A 146 15.50 11.40 -33.98
CA ILE A 146 16.79 11.62 -33.30
C ILE A 146 17.53 10.30 -33.04
N VAL A 147 16.80 9.22 -32.75
CA VAL A 147 17.38 7.88 -32.62
C VAL A 147 17.87 7.37 -33.98
N GLU A 148 17.09 7.54 -35.04
CA GLU A 148 17.47 7.19 -36.41
C GLU A 148 18.70 7.97 -36.87
N ASP A 149 18.75 9.29 -36.64
CA ASP A 149 19.91 10.11 -36.98
C ASP A 149 21.19 9.59 -36.32
N TYR A 150 21.11 9.19 -35.04
CA TYR A 150 22.25 8.64 -34.30
C TYR A 150 22.69 7.26 -34.83
N GLN A 151 21.74 6.41 -35.23
CA GLN A 151 22.03 5.08 -35.80
C GLN A 151 22.83 5.16 -37.09
N HIS A 152 22.65 6.21 -37.88
CA HIS A 152 23.39 6.44 -39.13
C HIS A 152 24.81 6.99 -38.90
N GLY A 153 25.33 6.92 -37.67
CA GLY A 153 26.70 7.32 -37.33
C GLY A 153 26.86 8.78 -36.90
N SER A 154 25.75 9.49 -36.70
CA SER A 154 25.77 10.87 -36.22
C SER A 154 26.09 10.92 -34.73
N LYS A 155 26.83 11.95 -34.30
CA LYS A 155 26.89 12.34 -32.88
C LYS A 155 25.71 13.25 -32.56
N PHE A 156 25.32 13.35 -31.29
CA PHE A 156 24.33 14.36 -30.94
C PHE A 156 24.94 15.75 -31.12
N THR A 157 24.24 16.60 -31.86
CA THR A 157 24.50 18.05 -31.84
C THR A 157 24.28 18.57 -30.43
N ASP A 158 24.90 19.70 -30.04
CA ASP A 158 24.73 20.23 -28.68
C ASP A 158 23.25 20.51 -28.34
N VAL A 159 22.48 20.95 -29.35
CA VAL A 159 21.03 21.15 -29.25
C VAL A 159 20.31 19.82 -29.02
N ASN A 160 20.55 18.80 -29.86
CA ASN A 160 19.89 17.49 -29.70
C ASN A 160 20.30 16.82 -28.39
N ARG A 161 21.56 16.94 -27.98
CA ARG A 161 22.05 16.42 -26.69
C ARG A 161 21.30 17.04 -25.53
N SER A 162 21.16 18.36 -25.51
CA SER A 162 20.42 19.06 -24.45
C SER A 162 18.94 18.64 -24.43
N ARG A 163 18.30 18.52 -25.60
CA ARG A 163 16.91 18.07 -25.73
C ARG A 163 16.72 16.62 -25.25
N VAL A 164 17.58 15.70 -25.68
CA VAL A 164 17.56 14.28 -25.26
C VAL A 164 17.75 14.18 -23.75
N ARG A 165 18.67 14.93 -23.17
CA ARG A 165 18.86 14.96 -21.71
C ARG A 165 17.60 15.45 -20.98
N ALA A 166 17.04 16.58 -21.41
CA ALA A 166 15.84 17.13 -20.81
C ALA A 166 14.66 16.14 -20.90
N ALA A 167 14.50 15.48 -22.05
CA ALA A 167 13.49 14.45 -22.26
C ALA A 167 13.70 13.24 -21.32
N LEU A 168 14.91 12.68 -21.28
CA LEU A 168 15.22 11.53 -20.42
C LEU A 168 15.05 11.84 -18.94
N ILE A 169 15.45 13.04 -18.50
CA ILE A 169 15.25 13.52 -17.13
C ILE A 169 13.75 13.64 -16.84
N SER A 170 12.98 14.27 -17.72
CA SER A 170 11.53 14.44 -17.55
C SER A 170 10.78 13.10 -17.48
N VAL A 171 11.11 12.16 -18.38
CA VAL A 171 10.57 10.79 -18.33
C VAL A 171 10.98 10.10 -17.03
N ARG A 172 12.23 10.26 -16.60
CA ARG A 172 12.70 9.64 -15.36
C ARG A 172 11.98 10.20 -14.14
N GLU A 173 11.77 11.50 -14.06
CA GLU A 173 11.01 12.15 -12.98
C GLU A 173 9.55 11.69 -12.98
N ALA A 174 8.91 11.56 -14.15
CA ALA A 174 7.56 11.03 -14.28
C ALA A 174 7.49 9.60 -13.71
N LEU A 175 8.42 8.72 -14.11
CA LEU A 175 8.50 7.36 -13.60
C LEU A 175 8.76 7.32 -12.08
N ILE A 176 9.70 8.12 -11.56
CA ILE A 176 9.98 8.21 -10.12
C ILE A 176 8.71 8.59 -9.35
N ASN A 177 7.95 9.56 -9.87
CA ASN A 177 6.71 10.01 -9.24
C ASN A 177 5.60 8.95 -9.31
N GLU A 178 5.47 8.24 -10.43
CA GLU A 178 4.56 7.11 -10.58
C GLU A 178 4.91 5.99 -9.58
N TYR A 179 6.17 5.59 -9.50
CA TYR A 179 6.64 4.58 -8.55
C TYR A 179 6.48 5.01 -7.08
N ARG A 180 6.73 6.28 -6.73
CA ARG A 180 6.48 6.82 -5.38
C ARG A 180 5.01 6.71 -5.03
N ARG A 181 4.15 7.07 -5.97
CA ARG A 181 2.70 6.99 -5.81
C ARG A 181 2.24 5.55 -5.61
N ASP A 182 2.73 4.61 -6.40
CA ASP A 182 2.33 3.20 -6.30
C ASP A 182 2.81 2.55 -5.02
N ARG A 183 4.01 2.88 -4.55
CA ARG A 183 4.45 2.45 -3.22
C ARG A 183 3.63 3.05 -2.10
N ALA A 184 3.25 4.32 -2.21
CA ALA A 184 2.31 4.91 -1.27
C ALA A 184 1.00 4.11 -1.28
N LYS A 185 0.41 3.83 -2.44
CA LYS A 185 -0.80 3.00 -2.55
C LYS A 185 -0.64 1.62 -1.90
N ILE A 186 0.46 0.91 -2.18
CA ILE A 186 0.76 -0.41 -1.60
C ILE A 186 0.91 -0.31 -0.08
N GLY A 187 1.64 0.68 0.41
CA GLY A 187 1.84 0.91 1.84
C GLY A 187 0.52 1.19 2.56
N LEU A 188 -0.37 1.97 1.95
CA LEU A 188 -1.71 2.24 2.47
C LEU A 188 -2.58 0.99 2.48
N ARG A 189 -2.56 0.21 1.40
CA ARG A 189 -3.26 -1.09 1.33
C ARG A 189 -2.77 -2.05 2.41
N ASN A 190 -1.47 -2.15 2.63
CA ASN A 190 -0.91 -3.00 3.67
C ASN A 190 -1.33 -2.55 5.07
N ARG A 191 -1.34 -1.24 5.35
CA ARG A 191 -1.87 -0.71 6.62
C ARG A 191 -3.34 -1.04 6.81
N GLN A 192 -4.15 -0.88 5.77
CA GLN A 192 -5.58 -1.21 5.81
C GLN A 192 -5.80 -2.71 6.07
N LEU A 193 -5.07 -3.59 5.37
CA LEU A 193 -5.15 -5.03 5.59
C LEU A 193 -4.72 -5.41 7.00
N ASN A 194 -3.63 -4.86 7.52
CA ASN A 194 -3.18 -5.11 8.89
C ASN A 194 -4.21 -4.63 9.92
N PHE A 195 -4.77 -3.44 9.74
CA PHE A 195 -5.83 -2.92 10.60
C PHE A 195 -7.05 -3.85 10.60
N LEU A 196 -7.45 -4.31 9.41
CA LEU A 196 -8.56 -5.22 9.21
C LEU A 196 -8.31 -6.59 9.87
N VAL A 197 -7.09 -7.11 9.85
CA VAL A 197 -6.69 -8.32 10.58
C VAL A 197 -6.77 -8.11 12.09
N VAL A 198 -6.28 -6.99 12.62
CA VAL A 198 -6.36 -6.68 14.06
C VAL A 198 -7.83 -6.56 14.49
N PHE A 199 -8.63 -5.84 13.72
CA PHE A 199 -10.07 -5.68 13.97
C PHE A 199 -10.78 -7.05 13.97
N LEU A 200 -10.47 -7.89 12.98
CA LEU A 200 -10.98 -9.26 12.90
C LEU A 200 -10.63 -10.08 14.15
N PHE A 201 -9.38 -9.99 14.61
CA PHE A 201 -8.90 -10.73 15.78
C PHE A 201 -9.61 -10.29 17.06
N VAL A 202 -9.73 -8.97 17.28
CA VAL A 202 -10.48 -8.40 18.44
C VAL A 202 -11.93 -8.86 18.42
N PHE A 203 -12.56 -8.82 17.24
CA PHE A 203 -13.95 -9.19 17.08
C PHE A 203 -14.19 -10.69 17.31
N LEU A 204 -13.34 -11.55 16.75
CA LEU A 204 -13.37 -13.00 17.00
C LEU A 204 -13.11 -13.34 18.47
N PHE A 205 -12.18 -12.64 19.12
CA PHE A 205 -11.88 -12.83 20.55
C PHE A 205 -13.07 -12.45 21.44
N LEU A 206 -13.68 -11.29 21.18
CA LEU A 206 -14.87 -10.85 21.91
C LEU A 206 -16.01 -11.84 21.74
N PHE A 207 -16.27 -12.27 20.50
CA PHE A 207 -17.30 -13.25 20.21
C PHE A 207 -17.04 -14.60 20.88
N GLY A 208 -15.82 -15.13 20.76
CA GLY A 208 -15.42 -16.39 21.39
C GLY A 208 -15.57 -16.35 22.92
N SER A 209 -15.26 -15.20 23.54
CA SER A 209 -15.40 -15.00 24.99
C SER A 209 -16.88 -14.98 25.42
N LEU A 210 -17.74 -14.29 24.66
CA LEU A 210 -19.18 -14.28 24.90
C LEU A 210 -19.80 -15.67 24.71
N TYR A 211 -19.38 -16.39 23.67
CA TYR A 211 -19.84 -17.75 23.40
C TYR A 211 -19.41 -18.74 24.49
N ALA A 212 -18.15 -18.70 24.92
CA ALA A 212 -17.65 -19.54 26.00
C ALA A 212 -18.34 -19.22 27.33
N GLY A 213 -18.60 -17.94 27.62
CA GLY A 213 -19.36 -17.52 28.80
C GLY A 213 -20.82 -17.97 28.77
N ALA A 214 -21.44 -18.04 27.59
CA ALA A 214 -22.78 -18.59 27.42
C ALA A 214 -22.82 -20.12 27.60
N LEU A 215 -21.84 -20.83 27.02
CA LEU A 215 -21.73 -22.29 27.17
C LEU A 215 -21.48 -22.70 28.62
N SER A 216 -20.57 -22.01 29.34
CA SER A 216 -20.28 -22.34 30.73
C SER A 216 -21.50 -22.18 31.64
N GLN A 217 -22.36 -21.19 31.37
CA GLN A 217 -23.63 -21.03 32.08
C GLN A 217 -24.63 -22.16 31.78
N ALA A 218 -24.61 -22.72 30.57
CA ALA A 218 -25.48 -23.84 30.21
C ALA A 218 -25.01 -25.15 30.88
N GLU A 219 -23.71 -25.37 30.98
CA GLU A 219 -23.13 -26.58 31.57
C GLU A 219 -23.20 -26.61 33.10
N THR A 220 -23.07 -25.46 33.78
CA THR A 220 -23.04 -25.48 35.25
C THR A 220 -24.41 -25.68 35.89
N GLY A 221 -25.53 -25.53 35.15
CA GLY A 221 -26.89 -25.66 35.70
C GLY A 221 -27.14 -24.79 36.94
N SER A 222 -26.24 -23.86 37.22
CA SER A 222 -26.17 -23.13 38.48
C SER A 222 -27.04 -21.91 38.28
N ALA A 223 -28.30 -22.02 38.69
CA ALA A 223 -29.13 -20.87 38.96
C ALA A 223 -28.29 -19.89 39.80
N TRP A 224 -27.96 -18.73 39.24
CA TRP A 224 -27.50 -17.62 40.05
C TRP A 224 -28.67 -17.29 40.98
N HIS A 225 -28.67 -17.87 42.17
CA HIS A 225 -29.53 -17.41 43.26
C HIS A 225 -29.01 -16.03 43.66
N LEU A 226 -29.48 -14.98 42.98
CA LEU A 226 -29.51 -13.65 43.55
C LEU A 226 -30.47 -13.72 44.73
N THR A 227 -29.93 -14.06 45.91
CA THR A 227 -30.65 -13.93 47.17
C THR A 227 -30.86 -12.45 47.43
N LEU A 228 -31.89 -11.87 46.82
CA LEU A 228 -32.46 -10.61 47.24
C LEU A 228 -33.13 -10.87 48.58
N SER A 229 -32.36 -10.74 49.66
CA SER A 229 -32.88 -10.64 51.02
C SER A 229 -33.66 -9.33 51.14
N LEU A 230 -34.87 -9.31 50.59
CA LEU A 230 -35.89 -8.35 50.97
C LEU A 230 -36.21 -8.64 52.43
N ILE A 231 -35.64 -7.83 53.32
CA ILE A 231 -36.04 -7.74 54.73
C ILE A 231 -37.48 -7.20 54.70
N SER A 232 -38.45 -8.10 54.66
CA SER A 232 -39.83 -7.78 54.99
C SER A 232 -40.00 -7.90 56.50
N PRO A 233 -40.36 -6.83 57.21
CA PRO A 233 -40.72 -6.93 58.61
C PRO A 233 -42.21 -7.27 58.66
N THR A 234 -42.56 -8.53 58.88
CA THR A 234 -43.78 -8.92 59.61
C THR A 234 -43.79 -10.41 59.87
N GLU A 235 -44.26 -10.72 61.07
CA GLU A 235 -44.07 -11.95 61.83
C GLU A 235 -44.74 -13.19 61.23
N ASN A 236 -44.12 -14.34 61.53
CA ASN A 236 -44.71 -15.68 61.57
C ASN A 236 -44.89 -16.40 60.22
N GLU A 237 -43.78 -16.68 59.55
CA GLU A 237 -43.28 -18.06 59.25
C GLU A 237 -42.06 -17.95 58.31
N PRO A 238 -40.95 -18.68 58.53
CA PRO A 238 -39.81 -18.68 57.62
C PRO A 238 -40.13 -19.53 56.38
N GLY A 239 -41.00 -19.02 55.51
CA GLY A 239 -41.12 -19.49 54.15
C GLY A 239 -39.92 -19.00 53.35
N ASN A 240 -38.93 -19.86 53.12
CA ASN A 240 -37.92 -19.62 52.09
C ASN A 240 -38.65 -19.51 50.75
N VAL A 241 -38.94 -18.30 50.29
CA VAL A 241 -39.39 -18.06 48.92
C VAL A 241 -38.15 -18.22 48.03
N LEU A 242 -37.89 -19.47 47.65
CA LEU A 242 -36.99 -19.81 46.57
C LEU A 242 -37.63 -19.31 45.28
N VAL A 243 -37.27 -18.11 44.85
CA VAL A 243 -37.46 -17.69 43.45
C VAL A 243 -36.46 -18.50 42.63
N ALA A 244 -36.89 -19.67 42.18
CA ALA A 244 -36.16 -20.47 41.22
C ALA A 244 -36.23 -19.77 39.85
N PHE A 245 -35.13 -19.14 39.43
CA PHE A 245 -34.99 -18.74 38.03
C PHE A 245 -34.77 -20.01 37.19
N HIS A 246 -35.79 -20.38 36.42
CA HIS A 246 -35.74 -21.55 35.52
C HIS A 246 -34.67 -21.35 34.42
N PRO A 247 -33.94 -22.41 34.02
CA PRO A 247 -32.93 -22.38 32.95
C PRO A 247 -33.52 -22.29 31.52
N GLU A 248 -34.78 -21.89 31.37
CA GLU A 248 -35.51 -21.92 30.09
C GLU A 248 -35.79 -20.50 29.57
N GLU A 249 -34.73 -19.74 29.30
CA GLU A 249 -34.87 -18.44 28.64
C GLU A 249 -34.52 -18.57 27.14
N PRO A 250 -35.48 -18.97 26.28
CA PRO A 250 -35.27 -19.14 24.84
C PRO A 250 -34.74 -17.87 24.16
N TRP A 251 -34.98 -16.71 24.77
CA TRP A 251 -34.49 -15.42 24.30
C TRP A 251 -32.95 -15.30 24.38
N ARG A 252 -32.27 -16.00 25.30
CA ARG A 252 -30.80 -15.97 25.40
C ARG A 252 -30.14 -16.73 24.24
N SER A 253 -30.61 -17.95 23.97
CA SER A 253 -30.14 -18.76 22.85
C SER A 253 -30.40 -18.04 21.51
N PHE A 254 -31.56 -17.39 21.40
CA PHE A 254 -31.89 -16.57 20.24
C PHE A 254 -31.00 -15.33 20.10
N ALA A 255 -30.72 -14.60 21.20
CA ALA A 255 -29.83 -13.45 21.18
C ALA A 255 -28.39 -13.81 20.81
N LEU A 256 -27.88 -14.95 21.31
CA LEU A 256 -26.56 -15.47 20.94
C LEU A 256 -26.50 -15.89 19.48
N LEU A 257 -27.58 -16.48 18.94
CA LEU A 257 -27.69 -16.81 17.52
C LEU A 257 -27.68 -15.56 16.65
N ILE A 258 -28.44 -14.52 17.01
CA ILE A 258 -28.42 -13.21 16.35
C ILE A 258 -27.00 -12.63 16.37
N ALA A 259 -26.34 -12.63 17.53
CA ALA A 259 -24.98 -12.12 17.67
C ALA A 259 -24.00 -12.90 16.78
N PHE A 260 -24.12 -14.23 16.74
CA PHE A 260 -23.30 -15.09 15.89
C PHE A 260 -23.49 -14.80 14.41
N VAL A 261 -24.72 -14.66 13.95
CA VAL A 261 -25.05 -14.34 12.56
C VAL A 261 -24.53 -12.96 12.19
N ALA A 262 -24.74 -11.95 13.04
CA ALA A 262 -24.23 -10.60 12.82
C ALA A 262 -22.70 -10.60 12.73
N VAL A 263 -22.04 -11.37 13.60
CA VAL A 263 -20.58 -11.55 13.59
C VAL A 263 -20.15 -12.18 12.28
N ALA A 264 -20.74 -13.31 11.89
CA ALA A 264 -20.44 -13.99 10.64
C ALA A 264 -20.59 -13.05 9.42
N GLY A 265 -21.66 -12.24 9.39
CA GLY A 265 -21.87 -11.20 8.40
C GLY A 265 -20.79 -10.13 8.37
N ALA A 266 -20.38 -9.62 9.53
CA ALA A 266 -19.29 -8.66 9.63
C ALA A 266 -17.97 -9.24 9.08
N LEU A 267 -17.66 -10.51 9.41
CA LEU A 267 -16.48 -11.22 8.88
C LEU A 267 -16.55 -11.33 7.34
N GLY A 268 -17.72 -11.66 6.80
CA GLY A 268 -17.97 -11.70 5.36
C GLY A 268 -17.72 -10.36 4.68
N GLY A 269 -18.26 -9.27 5.26
CA GLY A 269 -18.08 -7.91 4.75
C GLY A 269 -16.63 -7.44 4.77
N ILE A 270 -15.91 -7.80 5.84
CA ILE A 270 -14.48 -7.56 6.02
C ILE A 270 -13.67 -8.27 4.92
N LEU A 271 -13.89 -9.57 4.71
CA LEU A 271 -13.16 -10.35 3.70
C LEU A 271 -13.46 -9.85 2.29
N SER A 272 -14.73 -9.54 2.02
CA SER A 272 -15.18 -8.94 0.77
C SER A 272 -14.36 -7.70 0.40
N ARG A 273 -14.17 -6.81 1.37
CA ARG A 273 -13.39 -5.58 1.21
C ARG A 273 -11.91 -5.86 1.01
N ALA A 274 -11.35 -6.81 1.76
CA ALA A 274 -9.96 -7.21 1.60
C ALA A 274 -9.67 -7.72 0.17
N ILE A 275 -10.59 -8.49 -0.42
CA ILE A 275 -10.48 -8.97 -1.82
C ILE A 275 -10.61 -7.82 -2.82
N ARG A 276 -11.50 -6.84 -2.58
CA ARG A 276 -11.60 -5.66 -3.47
C ARG A 276 -10.34 -4.82 -3.45
N LEU A 277 -9.82 -4.55 -2.26
CA LEU A 277 -8.51 -3.90 -2.10
C LEU A 277 -7.40 -4.73 -2.75
N SER A 278 -7.56 -6.07 -2.81
CA SER A 278 -6.58 -6.93 -3.44
C SER A 278 -6.52 -6.81 -4.97
N LYS A 279 -7.69 -6.60 -5.59
CA LYS A 279 -7.88 -6.50 -7.04
C LYS A 279 -7.72 -5.11 -7.63
N GLN A 280 -7.61 -4.05 -6.81
CA GLN A 280 -7.43 -2.69 -7.33
C GLN A 280 -6.14 -2.59 -8.17
N PRO A 281 -6.21 -2.10 -9.43
CA PRO A 281 -5.05 -1.96 -10.27
C PRO A 281 -4.07 -0.97 -9.64
N LEU A 282 -2.79 -1.36 -9.62
CA LEU A 282 -1.72 -0.50 -9.11
C LEU A 282 -1.42 0.63 -10.09
N HIS A 283 -1.41 0.32 -11.39
CA HIS A 283 -1.09 1.23 -12.47
C HIS A 283 -2.35 1.82 -13.12
N GLU A 284 -2.26 3.06 -13.60
CA GLU A 284 -3.27 3.64 -14.47
C GLU A 284 -3.13 3.04 -15.88
N ALA A 285 -4.18 2.38 -16.37
CA ALA A 285 -4.27 2.08 -17.78
C ALA A 285 -4.54 3.40 -18.54
N GLY A 286 -3.48 4.05 -19.03
CA GLY A 286 -3.48 4.90 -20.23
C GLY A 286 -4.13 6.28 -20.18
N ASN A 287 -4.96 6.64 -19.21
CA ASN A 287 -5.66 7.94 -19.21
C ASN A 287 -5.11 8.92 -18.16
N ALA A 288 -4.17 9.76 -18.57
CA ALA A 288 -3.41 10.73 -17.76
C ALA A 288 -4.24 11.90 -17.14
N ALA A 289 -5.57 11.90 -17.24
CA ALA A 289 -6.37 13.09 -16.93
C ALA A 289 -6.92 13.16 -15.49
N LEU A 290 -6.91 12.07 -14.72
CA LEU A 290 -7.50 12.08 -13.38
C LEU A 290 -6.62 11.29 -12.42
N PRO A 291 -6.13 11.86 -11.30
CA PRO A 291 -5.45 11.06 -10.31
C PRO A 291 -6.43 9.99 -9.78
N PRO A 292 -6.06 8.69 -9.73
CA PRO A 292 -6.64 7.69 -8.86
C PRO A 292 -6.68 8.20 -7.43
N LEU A 293 -7.78 8.87 -7.14
CA LEU A 293 -8.21 9.30 -5.83
C LEU A 293 -8.71 8.09 -5.03
N GLY A 294 -8.90 6.93 -5.66
CA GLY A 294 -9.48 5.73 -5.06
C GLY A 294 -8.95 5.39 -3.67
N ILE A 295 -7.64 5.19 -3.48
CA ILE A 295 -7.12 4.77 -2.16
C ILE A 295 -7.03 5.95 -1.15
N ARG A 296 -6.78 7.18 -1.64
CA ARG A 296 -6.68 8.36 -0.75
C ARG A 296 -8.05 8.83 -0.27
N ASP A 297 -9.08 8.79 -1.11
CA ASP A 297 -10.47 9.03 -0.72
C ASP A 297 -11.00 7.94 0.22
N LEU A 298 -10.57 6.69 0.02
CA LEU A 298 -10.89 5.61 0.95
C LEU A 298 -10.22 5.76 2.32
N MET A 299 -9.14 6.54 2.44
CA MET A 299 -8.52 6.85 3.72
C MET A 299 -8.99 8.16 4.34
N SER A 300 -9.31 9.16 3.52
CA SER A 300 -9.92 10.40 4.02
C SER A 300 -11.29 10.10 4.63
N ASN A 301 -11.96 9.05 4.15
CA ASN A 301 -13.25 8.63 4.67
C ASN A 301 -13.15 7.35 5.52
N TRP A 302 -12.56 7.49 6.71
CA TRP A 302 -12.46 6.42 7.72
C TRP A 302 -13.80 5.77 8.04
N GLY A 303 -14.91 6.51 7.86
CA GLY A 303 -16.27 6.01 7.98
C GLY A 303 -16.57 4.82 7.08
N ILE A 304 -15.98 4.74 5.88
CA ILE A 304 -16.19 3.62 4.95
C ILE A 304 -15.59 2.32 5.49
N ILE A 305 -14.43 2.40 6.16
CA ILE A 305 -13.74 1.23 6.72
C ILE A 305 -14.56 0.66 7.89
N VAL A 306 -15.08 1.53 8.75
CA VAL A 306 -15.91 1.15 9.89
C VAL A 306 -17.29 0.67 9.43
N ALA A 307 -17.88 1.30 8.41
CA ALA A 307 -19.20 0.93 7.91
C ALA A 307 -19.26 -0.48 7.31
N GLN A 308 -18.16 -0.98 6.74
CA GLN A 308 -18.17 -2.26 6.03
C GLN A 308 -18.54 -3.47 6.94
N PRO A 309 -17.95 -3.66 8.13
CA PRO A 309 -18.44 -4.64 9.11
C PRO A 309 -19.93 -4.48 9.44
N PHE A 310 -20.40 -3.24 9.63
CA PHE A 310 -21.81 -2.98 9.97
C PHE A 310 -22.76 -3.32 8.82
N ILE A 311 -22.39 -2.99 7.58
CA ILE A 311 -23.17 -3.38 6.39
C ILE A 311 -23.23 -4.91 6.28
N GLY A 312 -22.10 -5.59 6.51
CA GLY A 312 -22.05 -7.05 6.51
C GLY A 312 -22.93 -7.68 7.60
N ALA A 313 -22.83 -7.18 8.83
CA ALA A 313 -23.66 -7.63 9.94
C ALA A 313 -25.15 -7.39 9.69
N THR A 314 -25.50 -6.20 9.18
CA THR A 314 -26.89 -5.83 8.88
C THR A 314 -27.47 -6.71 7.77
N SER A 315 -26.70 -6.98 6.72
CA SER A 315 -27.11 -7.88 5.62
C SER A 315 -27.34 -9.31 6.12
N ALA A 316 -26.48 -9.81 7.01
CA ALA A 316 -26.63 -11.11 7.64
C ALA A 316 -27.88 -11.20 8.52
N LEU A 317 -28.13 -10.17 9.34
CA LEU A 317 -29.33 -10.10 10.19
C LEU A 317 -30.61 -10.03 9.35
N PHE A 318 -30.60 -9.27 8.26
CA PHE A 318 -31.75 -9.19 7.36
C PHE A 318 -32.07 -10.56 6.74
N LEU A 319 -31.06 -11.28 6.23
CA LEU A 319 -31.27 -12.64 5.70
C LEU A 319 -31.73 -13.59 6.80
N PHE A 320 -31.14 -13.55 7.99
CA PHE A 320 -31.56 -14.38 9.11
C PHE A 320 -33.03 -14.17 9.48
N LEU A 321 -33.49 -12.91 9.55
CA LEU A 321 -34.90 -12.59 9.79
C LEU A 321 -35.81 -13.08 8.64
N ALA A 322 -35.35 -13.01 7.38
CA ALA A 322 -36.10 -13.52 6.23
C ALA A 322 -36.27 -15.05 6.27
N PHE A 323 -35.24 -15.79 6.70
CA PHE A 323 -35.34 -17.24 6.92
C PHE A 323 -36.23 -17.57 8.13
N GLN A 324 -36.04 -16.88 9.26
CA GLN A 324 -36.79 -17.14 10.49
C GLN A 324 -38.29 -16.80 10.36
N SER A 325 -38.65 -15.80 9.56
CA SER A 325 -40.05 -15.45 9.29
C SER A 325 -40.76 -16.42 8.33
N GLY A 326 -40.04 -17.40 7.75
CA GLY A 326 -40.58 -18.29 6.74
C GLY A 326 -40.81 -17.62 5.38
N PHE A 327 -40.30 -16.39 5.19
CA PHE A 327 -40.39 -15.69 3.90
C PHE A 327 -39.64 -16.46 2.80
N ILE A 328 -38.52 -17.09 3.16
CA ILE A 328 -37.78 -18.00 2.28
C ILE A 328 -38.08 -19.42 2.75
N ALA A 329 -38.95 -20.12 2.01
CA ALA A 329 -39.32 -21.50 2.32
C ALA A 329 -38.13 -22.44 2.08
N THR A 330 -37.48 -22.88 3.15
CA THR A 330 -36.49 -23.95 3.13
C THR A 330 -37.24 -25.24 3.45
N GLY A 331 -37.18 -26.23 2.58
CA GLY A 331 -37.96 -27.47 2.73
C GLY A 331 -37.67 -28.18 4.06
N GLN A 332 -38.56 -27.97 5.03
CA GLN A 332 -38.85 -28.75 6.25
C GLN A 332 -37.73 -29.16 7.23
N ALA A 333 -36.46 -28.79 7.02
CA ALA A 333 -35.43 -28.95 8.05
C ALA A 333 -35.22 -27.64 8.81
N GLU A 334 -35.41 -27.65 10.13
CA GLU A 334 -34.99 -26.54 10.99
C GLU A 334 -33.49 -26.31 10.83
N TRP A 335 -33.10 -25.06 10.58
CA TRP A 335 -31.70 -24.74 10.38
C TRP A 335 -30.97 -24.62 11.71
N GLY A 336 -29.80 -25.26 11.79
CA GLY A 336 -28.88 -25.14 12.91
C GLY A 336 -28.08 -23.84 12.86
N ALA A 337 -27.46 -23.49 13.99
CA ALA A 337 -26.66 -22.27 14.12
C ALA A 337 -25.57 -22.16 13.04
N SER A 338 -24.89 -23.25 12.70
CA SER A 338 -23.83 -23.28 11.68
C SER A 338 -24.32 -22.87 10.29
N GLN A 339 -25.54 -23.27 9.91
CA GLN A 339 -26.15 -22.90 8.62
C GLN A 339 -26.49 -21.41 8.58
N TYR A 340 -27.06 -20.88 9.67
CA TYR A 340 -27.29 -19.44 9.81
C TYR A 340 -26.00 -18.63 9.81
N GLY A 341 -24.94 -19.12 10.45
CA GLY A 341 -23.62 -18.50 10.41
C GLY A 341 -23.04 -18.47 8.99
N LEU A 342 -23.10 -19.59 8.26
CA LEU A 342 -22.63 -19.67 6.88
C LEU A 342 -23.37 -18.68 5.98
N ILE A 343 -24.69 -18.60 6.10
CA ILE A 343 -25.49 -17.69 5.28
C ILE A 343 -25.30 -16.25 5.69
N GLY A 344 -25.16 -15.97 6.99
CA GLY A 344 -24.76 -14.65 7.47
C GLY A 344 -23.43 -14.22 6.86
N PHE A 345 -22.42 -15.10 6.88
CA PHE A 345 -21.14 -14.85 6.24
C PHE A 345 -21.27 -14.59 4.74
N LEU A 346 -22.01 -15.43 4.01
CA LEU A 346 -22.25 -15.25 2.58
C LEU A 346 -23.00 -13.95 2.28
N ALA A 347 -23.95 -13.54 3.14
CA ALA A 347 -24.66 -12.28 3.05
C ALA A 347 -23.69 -11.10 3.09
N GLY A 348 -22.81 -11.08 4.09
CA GLY A 348 -21.80 -10.04 4.22
C GLY A 348 -20.74 -10.09 3.13
N PHE A 349 -20.42 -11.29 2.62
CA PHE A 349 -19.46 -11.50 1.55
C PHE A 349 -20.03 -11.23 0.14
N SER A 350 -21.33 -11.05 -0.01
CA SER A 350 -22.01 -11.03 -1.31
C SER A 350 -21.59 -9.87 -2.24
N GLU A 351 -21.09 -8.77 -1.69
CA GLU A 351 -20.73 -7.56 -2.43
C GLU A 351 -19.74 -7.80 -3.61
N PRO A 352 -18.60 -8.51 -3.45
CA PRO A 352 -17.70 -8.86 -4.55
C PRO A 352 -18.29 -9.87 -5.52
N PHE A 353 -19.21 -10.74 -5.08
CA PHE A 353 -19.88 -11.68 -5.97
C PHE A 353 -20.78 -10.93 -6.95
N PHE A 354 -21.63 -10.02 -6.45
CA PHE A 354 -22.51 -9.20 -7.28
C PHE A 354 -21.71 -8.27 -8.20
N LEU A 355 -20.66 -7.60 -7.71
CA LEU A 355 -19.85 -6.75 -8.59
C LEU A 355 -19.12 -7.54 -9.69
N ASN A 356 -18.67 -8.75 -9.41
CA ASN A 356 -17.99 -9.57 -10.42
C ASN A 356 -18.99 -10.05 -11.49
N ILE A 357 -20.22 -10.37 -11.11
CA ILE A 357 -21.30 -10.68 -12.06
C ILE A 357 -21.66 -9.46 -12.90
N VAL A 358 -21.85 -8.29 -12.27
CA VAL A 358 -22.15 -7.03 -12.98
C VAL A 358 -21.01 -6.67 -13.94
N GLY A 359 -19.76 -6.77 -13.51
CA GLY A 359 -18.60 -6.49 -14.38
C GLY A 359 -18.44 -7.52 -15.51
N GLN A 360 -18.79 -8.80 -15.30
CA GLN A 360 -18.83 -9.79 -16.37
C GLN A 360 -19.94 -9.50 -17.38
N LEU A 361 -21.12 -9.10 -16.91
CA LEU A 361 -22.23 -8.67 -17.76
C LEU A 361 -21.88 -7.40 -18.54
N GLU A 362 -21.25 -6.42 -17.90
CA GLU A 362 -20.76 -5.20 -18.53
C GLU A 362 -19.71 -5.50 -19.60
N ASN A 363 -18.75 -6.41 -19.35
CA ASN A 363 -17.78 -6.82 -20.37
C ASN A 363 -18.40 -7.64 -21.51
N GLN A 364 -19.45 -8.41 -21.23
CA GLN A 364 -20.21 -9.13 -22.26
C GLN A 364 -21.10 -8.21 -23.10
N TRP A 365 -21.57 -7.09 -22.54
CA TRP A 365 -22.49 -6.16 -23.21
C TRP A 365 -21.77 -4.95 -23.82
N GLY A 366 -20.64 -4.54 -23.24
CA GLY A 366 -19.76 -3.48 -23.71
C GLY A 366 -18.74 -3.92 -24.74
N GLY A 367 -18.64 -5.23 -25.01
CA GLY A 367 -17.96 -5.77 -26.18
C GLY A 367 -18.82 -5.59 -27.44
N GLN A 368 -18.94 -4.36 -27.95
CA GLN A 368 -19.19 -4.14 -29.37
C GLN A 368 -17.84 -4.02 -30.11
N PRO A 369 -17.75 -4.56 -31.34
CA PRO A 369 -16.50 -4.83 -32.08
C PRO A 369 -15.66 -3.60 -32.43
#